data_AF-A0A6I2GXB7-F1
#
_entry.id   AF-A0A6I2GXB7-F1
#
_cell.length_a   1.000
_cell.length_b   1.000
_cell.length_c   1.000
_cell.angle_alpha   90.00
_cell.angle_beta   90.00
_cell.angle_gamma   90.00
#
_symmetry.space_group_name_H-M   'P 1'
#
loop_
_entity.id
_entity.type
_entity.pdbx_description
1 polymer ?
#
loop_
_entity_poly.entity_id
_entity_poly.type
_entity_poly.pdbx_seq_one_letter_code
_entity_poly.pdbx_strand_id
1 'polypeptide(L)'
;MQQTLAPQRASPSSSYRRFGVEYSQEAWRQLSALGWEDFRDVQRVLDALAEALSESPPRVLPPGGRFLLRAGRFVLGYSLRAEARTVCLCLFSQLPPGARALGRRGDPPEA
;
A
#
# COMPACT_ATOMS: atom_id res chain seq x y z
N MET A 1 27.73 45.14 12.60
CA MET A 1 26.86 43.98 12.89
C MET A 1 26.86 43.10 11.65
N GLN A 2 27.61 42.00 11.63
CA GLN A 2 27.68 41.11 10.47
C GLN A 2 27.09 39.76 10.88
N GLN A 3 25.97 39.38 10.26
CA GLN A 3 25.30 38.11 10.48
C GLN A 3 26.10 36.96 9.85
N THR A 4 26.53 36.04 10.69
CA THR A 4 27.15 34.76 10.33
C THR A 4 26.16 33.91 9.54
N LEU A 5 26.44 33.66 8.26
CA LEU A 5 25.77 32.62 7.47
C LEU A 5 26.12 31.25 8.09
N ALA A 6 25.17 30.64 8.76
CA ALA A 6 25.29 29.25 9.22
C ALA A 6 25.35 28.31 7.99
N PRO A 7 26.18 27.26 8.03
CA PRO A 7 26.31 26.31 6.94
C PRO A 7 24.99 25.54 6.76
N GLN A 8 24.43 25.57 5.56
CA GLN A 8 23.35 24.66 5.18
C GLN A 8 23.88 23.23 5.30
N ARG A 9 23.45 22.51 6.34
CA ARG A 9 23.61 21.05 6.44
C ARG A 9 22.81 20.43 5.30
N ALA A 10 23.44 20.30 4.13
CA ALA A 10 23.11 19.24 3.21
C ALA A 10 23.33 17.94 3.98
N SER A 11 22.24 17.37 4.49
CA SER A 11 22.24 16.00 4.98
C SER A 11 21.80 15.13 3.82
N PRO A 12 22.70 14.55 3.00
CA PRO A 12 22.36 13.31 2.33
C PRO A 12 22.44 12.21 3.39
N SER A 13 21.48 12.19 4.32
CA SER A 13 21.13 10.95 4.99
C SER A 13 20.62 10.05 3.88
N SER A 14 21.54 9.28 3.28
CA SER A 14 21.22 8.07 2.54
C SER A 14 20.75 7.02 3.55
N SER A 15 19.73 7.38 4.32
CA SER A 15 18.82 6.45 4.95
C SER A 15 18.17 5.72 3.79
N TYR A 16 18.17 4.39 3.82
CA TYR A 16 17.35 3.58 2.94
C TYR A 16 15.97 4.23 2.81
N ARG A 17 15.67 4.87 1.66
CA ARG A 17 14.39 5.57 1.48
C ARG A 17 13.31 4.52 1.37
N ARG A 18 12.67 4.24 2.51
CA ARG A 18 11.50 3.38 2.64
C ARG A 18 10.43 3.85 1.66
N PHE A 19 9.69 2.91 1.08
CA PHE A 19 8.52 3.26 0.30
C PHE A 19 7.53 4.05 1.17
N GLY A 20 7.02 5.17 0.64
CA GLY A 20 5.92 5.90 1.25
C GLY A 20 4.59 5.20 0.98
N VAL A 21 3.60 5.45 1.84
CA VAL A 21 2.21 5.04 1.62
C VAL A 21 1.38 6.30 1.33
N GLU A 22 0.71 6.31 0.19
CA GLU A 22 -0.25 7.35 -0.20
C GLU A 22 -1.63 6.75 -0.38
N TYR A 23 -2.65 7.58 -0.22
CA TYR A 23 -4.05 7.18 -0.39
C TYR A 23 -4.67 8.02 -1.50
N SER A 24 -5.35 7.37 -2.44
CA SER A 24 -6.27 8.10 -3.33
C SER A 24 -7.41 8.71 -2.51
N GLN A 25 -8.02 9.78 -3.02
CA GLN A 25 -9.13 10.44 -2.35
C GLN A 25 -10.30 9.47 -2.06
N GLU A 26 -10.59 8.56 -3.00
CA GLU A 26 -11.65 7.56 -2.82
C GLU A 26 -11.30 6.52 -1.76
N ALA A 27 -10.07 5.99 -1.79
CA ALA A 27 -9.61 5.04 -0.79
C ALA A 27 -9.55 5.67 0.61
N TRP A 28 -9.12 6.94 0.70
CA TRP A 28 -9.14 7.69 1.96
C TRP A 28 -10.56 7.83 2.51
N ARG A 29 -11.52 8.23 1.67
CA ARG A 29 -12.95 8.34 2.08
C ARG A 29 -13.48 7.02 2.65
N GLN A 30 -13.14 5.89 2.02
CA GLN A 30 -13.56 4.58 2.49
C GLN A 30 -12.86 4.15 3.78
N LEU A 31 -11.55 4.41 3.89
CA LEU A 31 -10.76 4.13 5.09
C LEU A 31 -11.21 4.96 6.29
N SER A 32 -11.51 6.24 6.08
CA SER A 32 -12.00 7.15 7.14
C SER A 32 -13.40 6.78 7.65
N ALA A 33 -14.15 5.97 6.89
CA ALA A 33 -15.44 5.45 7.31
C ALA A 33 -15.34 4.15 8.14
N LEU A 34 -14.14 3.59 8.28
CA LEU A 34 -13.90 2.39 9.09
C LEU A 34 -13.88 2.72 10.59
N GLY A 35 -14.12 1.69 11.40
CA GLY A 35 -13.76 1.74 12.82
C GLY A 35 -12.25 1.89 13.00
N TRP A 36 -11.83 2.46 14.12
CA TRP A 36 -10.41 2.72 14.42
C TRP A 36 -9.54 1.46 14.35
N GLU A 37 -10.06 0.31 14.81
CA GLU A 37 -9.33 -0.97 14.78
C GLU A 37 -9.08 -1.44 13.34
N ASP A 38 -10.11 -1.41 12.49
CA ASP A 38 -10.00 -1.78 11.08
C ASP A 38 -9.06 -0.86 10.32
N PHE A 39 -9.13 0.45 10.59
CA PHE A 39 -8.21 1.42 10.01
C PHE A 39 -6.76 1.11 10.40
N ARG A 40 -6.50 0.82 11.67
CA ARG A 40 -5.18 0.47 12.19
C ARG A 40 -4.64 -0.82 11.56
N ASP A 41 -5.48 -1.83 11.37
CA ASP A 41 -5.09 -3.07 10.71
C ASP A 41 -4.72 -2.84 9.24
N VAL A 42 -5.50 -2.04 8.51
CA VAL A 42 -5.19 -1.71 7.11
C VAL A 42 -3.88 -0.91 7.02
N GLN A 43 -3.67 0.06 7.91
CA GLN A 43 -2.41 0.81 7.98
C GLN A 43 -1.22 -0.13 8.22
N ARG A 44 -1.33 -1.05 9.19
CA ARG A 44 -0.26 -1.99 9.51
C ARG A 44 0.13 -2.86 8.31
N VAL A 45 -0.87 -3.30 7.54
CA VAL A 45 -0.64 -4.08 6.32
C VAL A 45 0.07 -3.24 5.25
N LEU A 46 -0.33 -1.99 5.06
CA LEU A 46 0.31 -1.10 4.09
C LEU A 46 1.75 -0.74 4.50
N ASP A 47 2.00 -0.52 5.79
CA ASP A 47 3.33 -0.27 6.31
C ASP A 47 4.25 -1.48 6.13
N ALA A 48 3.75 -2.70 6.42
CA ALA A 48 4.48 -3.94 6.19
C ALA A 48 4.77 -4.16 4.70
N LEU A 49 3.81 -3.85 3.83
CA LEU A 49 4.00 -3.91 2.38
C LEU A 49 5.08 -2.92 1.92
N ALA A 50 5.03 -1.68 2.40
CA ALA A 50 6.04 -0.66 2.09
C ALA A 50 7.43 -1.08 2.59
N GLU A 51 7.51 -1.72 3.76
CA GLU A 51 8.76 -2.28 4.29
C GLU A 51 9.33 -3.36 3.38
N ALA A 52 8.52 -4.38 3.05
CA ALA A 52 8.93 -5.48 2.20
C ALA A 52 9.41 -5.01 0.81
N LEU A 53 8.74 -4.01 0.23
CA LEU A 53 9.16 -3.38 -1.02
C LEU A 53 10.44 -2.57 -0.89
N SER A 54 10.73 -2.04 0.30
CA SER A 54 11.98 -1.32 0.57
C SER A 54 13.16 -2.26 0.72
N GLU A 55 12.93 -3.43 1.32
CA GLU A 55 13.93 -4.49 1.46
C GLU A 55 14.18 -5.21 0.12
N SER A 56 13.11 -5.46 -0.64
CA SER A 56 13.17 -6.15 -1.93
C SER A 56 12.36 -5.40 -2.99
N PRO A 57 12.93 -4.34 -3.58
CA PRO A 57 12.23 -3.58 -4.61
C PRO A 57 12.00 -4.47 -5.85
N PRO A 58 10.78 -4.47 -6.42
CA PRO A 58 10.47 -5.27 -7.59
C PRO A 58 11.33 -4.80 -8.77
N ARG A 59 12.08 -5.72 -9.38
CA ARG A 59 12.95 -5.43 -10.53
C ARG A 59 12.15 -5.12 -11.80
N VAL A 60 10.94 -5.67 -11.89
CA VAL A 60 10.03 -5.48 -13.02
C VAL A 60 8.64 -5.23 -12.46
N LEU A 61 8.05 -4.09 -12.82
CA LEU A 61 6.66 -3.79 -12.55
C LEU A 61 5.83 -4.14 -13.79
N PRO A 62 4.68 -4.83 -13.63
CA PRO A 62 3.77 -5.07 -14.75
C PRO A 62 3.26 -3.73 -15.31
N PRO A 63 3.00 -3.66 -16.63
CA PRO A 63 2.45 -2.46 -17.24
C PRO A 63 1.13 -2.09 -16.55
N GLY A 64 1.04 -0.84 -16.08
CA GLY A 64 -0.08 -0.33 -15.28
C GLY A 64 0.14 -0.36 -13.76
N GLY A 65 1.11 -1.15 -13.26
CA GLY A 65 1.62 -1.07 -11.89
C GLY A 65 0.58 -1.29 -10.78
N ARG A 66 -0.56 -1.94 -11.10
CA ARG A 66 -1.68 -2.19 -10.17
C ARG A 66 -1.64 -3.61 -9.63
N PHE A 67 -1.89 -3.75 -8.35
CA PHE A 67 -1.84 -5.00 -7.61
C PHE A 67 -3.02 -5.09 -6.65
N LEU A 68 -3.40 -6.31 -6.30
CA LEU A 68 -4.44 -6.61 -5.33
C LEU A 68 -3.81 -7.37 -4.15
N LEU A 69 -4.04 -6.89 -2.94
CA LEU A 69 -3.64 -7.55 -1.70
C LEU A 69 -4.88 -7.88 -0.88
N ARG A 70 -4.96 -9.12 -0.41
CA ARG A 70 -6.00 -9.52 0.54
C ARG A 70 -5.46 -9.41 1.97
N ALA A 71 -6.13 -8.62 2.79
CA ALA A 71 -5.80 -8.39 4.19
C ALA A 71 -6.97 -8.83 5.08
N GLY A 72 -7.00 -10.13 5.40
CA GLY A 72 -8.13 -10.73 6.13
C GLY A 72 -9.44 -10.61 5.36
N ARG A 73 -10.37 -9.80 5.89
CA ARG A 73 -11.67 -9.48 5.26
C ARG A 73 -11.61 -8.32 4.27
N PHE A 74 -10.46 -7.69 4.08
CA PHE A 74 -10.30 -6.55 3.17
C PHE A 74 -9.59 -6.97 1.88
N VAL A 75 -9.95 -6.29 0.79
CA VAL A 75 -9.24 -6.32 -0.49
C VAL A 75 -8.73 -4.91 -0.76
N LEU A 76 -7.42 -4.80 -0.90
CA LEU A 76 -6.68 -3.56 -1.12
C LEU A 76 -6.13 -3.55 -2.54
N GLY A 77 -6.63 -2.67 -3.38
CA GLY A 77 -6.04 -2.38 -4.68
C GLY A 77 -5.04 -1.24 -4.56
N TYR A 78 -3.77 -1.53 -4.84
CA TYR A 78 -2.69 -0.55 -4.75
C TYR A 78 -1.91 -0.43 -6.05
N SER A 79 -1.25 0.70 -6.25
CA SER A 79 -0.32 0.91 -7.34
C SER A 79 1.08 1.24 -6.83
N LEU A 80 2.09 0.70 -7.51
CA LEU A 80 3.49 0.94 -7.18
C LEU A 80 4.10 1.95 -8.14
N ARG A 81 4.62 3.03 -7.58
CA ARG A 81 5.42 4.02 -8.31
C ARG A 81 6.88 3.83 -7.90
N ALA A 82 7.61 2.97 -8.61
CA ALA A 82 9.00 2.67 -8.27
C ALA A 82 9.91 3.91 -8.28
N GLU A 83 9.71 4.83 -9.23
CA GLU A 83 10.49 6.08 -9.33
C GLU A 83 10.27 6.99 -8.11
N ALA A 84 9.02 7.12 -7.67
CA ALA A 84 8.66 7.91 -6.49
C ALA A 84 8.85 7.14 -5.17
N ARG A 85 9.11 5.82 -5.24
CA ARG A 85 9.07 4.87 -4.12
C ARG A 85 7.79 5.01 -3.30
N THR A 86 6.65 4.90 -3.97
CA THR A 86 5.35 5.06 -3.29
C THR A 86 4.41 3.90 -3.59
N VAL A 87 3.76 3.43 -2.53
CA VAL A 87 2.60 2.55 -2.59
C VAL A 87 1.36 3.44 -2.49
N CYS A 88 0.59 3.55 -3.57
CA CYS A 88 -0.65 4.32 -3.57
C CYS A 88 -1.84 3.38 -3.47
N LEU A 89 -2.62 3.45 -2.38
CA LEU A 89 -3.88 2.73 -2.26
C LEU A 89 -4.95 3.40 -3.14
N CYS A 90 -5.38 2.70 -4.18
CA CYS A 90 -6.35 3.19 -5.15
C CYS A 90 -7.76 2.67 -4.90
N LEU A 91 -7.88 1.46 -4.34
CA LEU A 91 -9.16 0.80 -4.14
C LEU A 91 -9.17 0.09 -2.79
N PHE A 92 -10.28 0.19 -2.09
CA PHE A 92 -10.53 -0.51 -0.84
C PHE A 92 -11.91 -1.16 -0.91
N SER A 93 -11.99 -2.43 -0.53
CA SER A 93 -13.26 -3.17 -0.49
C SER A 93 -13.29 -4.11 0.70
N GLN A 94 -14.46 -4.20 1.34
CA GLN A 94 -14.72 -5.18 2.39
C GLN A 94 -15.39 -6.39 1.76
N LEU A 95 -14.85 -7.58 2.03
CA LEU A 95 -15.49 -8.82 1.66
C LEU A 95 -16.70 -9.04 2.59
N PRO A 96 -17.89 -9.33 2.03
CA PRO A 96 -19.03 -9.64 2.86
C PRO A 96 -18.74 -10.89 3.72
N PRO A 97 -19.31 -10.97 4.93
CA PRO A 97 -19.18 -12.17 5.76
C PRO A 97 -19.73 -13.37 4.98
N GLY A 98 -18.88 -14.36 4.70
CA GLY A 98 -19.22 -15.53 3.89
C GLY A 98 -18.68 -15.51 2.46
N ALA A 99 -18.07 -14.42 1.99
CA ALA A 99 -17.29 -14.42 0.75
C ALA A 99 -16.01 -15.25 0.93
N ARG A 100 -16.13 -16.58 0.79
CA ARG A 100 -14.99 -17.44 0.50
C ARG A 100 -14.40 -16.96 -0.83
N ALA A 101 -13.06 -16.88 -0.90
CA ALA A 101 -12.36 -16.57 -2.14
C ALA A 101 -12.92 -17.48 -3.24
N LEU A 102 -13.57 -16.89 -4.23
CA LEU A 102 -14.11 -17.60 -5.38
C LEU A 102 -12.91 -18.01 -6.23
N GLY A 103 -12.25 -19.07 -5.81
CA GLY A 103 -10.90 -19.43 -6.21
C GLY A 103 -10.67 -20.93 -6.12
N ARG A 104 -11.66 -21.73 -6.50
CA ARG A 104 -11.48 -23.05 -7.12
C ARG A 104 -12.61 -23.28 -8.11
N ARG A 105 -12.40 -22.85 -9.35
CA ARG A 105 -13.17 -23.35 -10.50
C ARG A 105 -12.64 -24.76 -10.75
N GLY A 106 -13.27 -25.74 -10.10
CA GLY A 106 -12.91 -27.15 -10.17
C GLY A 106 -13.99 -28.05 -9.58
N ASP A 107 -15.23 -27.58 -9.58
CA ASP A 107 -16.38 -28.43 -9.28
C ASP A 107 -16.85 -29.01 -10.63
N PRO A 108 -16.77 -30.34 -10.84
CA PRO A 108 -17.30 -30.95 -12.05
C PRO A 108 -18.83 -30.83 -12.04
N PRO A 109 -19.48 -30.65 -13.21
CA PRO A 109 -20.93 -30.74 -13.27
C PRO A 109 -21.35 -32.16 -12.87
N GLU A 110 -22.15 -32.30 -11.80
CA GLU A 110 -22.89 -33.54 -11.53
C GLU A 110 -23.79 -33.84 -12.73
N ALA A 111 -23.67 -35.06 -13.26
CA ALA A 111 -24.54 -35.67 -14.25
C ALA A 111 -25.19 -36.91 -13.63
#